data_AF-A0A2D6TY27-F1
#
_entry.id   AF-A0A2D6TY27-F1
#
_cell.length_a   1.000
_cell.length_b   1.000
_cell.length_c   1.000
_cell.angle_alpha   90.00
_cell.angle_beta   90.00
_cell.angle_gamma   90.00
#
_symmetry.space_group_name_H-M   'P 1'
#
loop_
_entity.id
_entity.type
_entity.pdbx_description
1 polymer ?
#
loop_
_entity_poly.entity_id
_entity_poly.type
_entity_poly.pdbx_seq_one_letter_code
_entity_poly.pdbx_strand_id
1 'polypeptide(L)'
;MEVEEKLVKFKTHKEYCKYLKENKIRFGPFYESSPIENAITKASDDYDAPKQIFKNNLYQVSMFEADLFVEEGEWPEMWHLSIKRLDRNAFHDWRDMQRIKNEIVGVDNEGVELFPMERRLVDSANQYHMFVIKDSKVPFPFGFRTRLVDDGEACGTKQRPWREGERPPDATHMTDEELLSIVKSGGEKWHPSVTNGEEDA
;
A
#
# COMPACT_ATOMS: atom_id res chain seq x y z
N MET A 1 -10.57 -13.65 -13.43
CA MET A 1 -11.75 -12.78 -13.28
C MET A 1 -11.19 -11.39 -13.04
N GLU A 2 -11.07 -10.59 -14.10
CA GLU A 2 -10.48 -9.25 -14.04
C GLU A 2 -11.42 -8.35 -13.24
N VAL A 3 -11.10 -8.11 -11.96
CA VAL A 3 -11.68 -6.99 -11.22
C VAL A 3 -10.84 -5.79 -11.59
N GLU A 4 -11.09 -5.26 -12.79
CA GLU A 4 -10.64 -3.93 -13.16
C GLU A 4 -11.48 -2.94 -12.34
N GLU A 5 -11.16 -2.81 -11.05
CA GLU A 5 -11.81 -1.89 -10.12
C GLU A 5 -11.44 -0.46 -10.55
N LYS A 6 -12.14 0.03 -11.57
CA LYS A 6 -12.03 1.39 -12.05
C LYS A 6 -12.34 2.32 -10.88
N LEU A 7 -11.34 3.12 -10.50
CA LEU A 7 -11.48 4.24 -9.56
C LEU A 7 -12.86 4.89 -9.74
N VAL A 8 -13.64 4.94 -8.66
CA VAL A 8 -14.99 5.52 -8.71
C VAL A 8 -14.82 7.00 -9.02
N LYS A 9 -15.23 7.40 -10.23
CA LYS A 9 -15.12 8.80 -10.67
C LYS A 9 -16.27 9.60 -10.08
N PHE A 10 -15.97 10.46 -9.12
CA PHE A 10 -16.88 11.48 -8.63
C PHE A 10 -16.61 12.78 -9.38
N LYS A 11 -17.66 13.44 -9.92
CA LYS A 11 -17.49 14.70 -10.65
C LYS A 11 -17.26 15.86 -9.68
N THR A 12 -17.73 15.74 -8.44
CA THR A 12 -17.52 16.75 -7.40
C THR A 12 -17.30 16.13 -6.02
N HIS A 13 -16.63 16.86 -5.13
CA HIS A 13 -16.50 16.48 -3.72
C HIS A 13 -17.87 16.35 -3.01
N LYS A 14 -18.89 17.10 -3.48
CA LYS A 14 -20.26 17.01 -2.95
C LYS A 14 -20.90 15.66 -3.28
N GLU A 15 -20.72 15.16 -4.50
CA GLU A 15 -21.18 13.82 -4.91
C GLU A 15 -20.48 12.73 -4.09
N TYR A 16 -19.17 12.86 -3.88
CA TYR A 16 -18.40 11.96 -3.02
C TYR A 16 -18.97 11.93 -1.59
N CYS A 17 -19.18 13.10 -0.96
CA CYS A 17 -19.75 13.18 0.38
C CYS A 17 -21.17 12.59 0.47
N LYS A 18 -21.98 12.75 -0.58
CA LYS A 18 -23.33 12.17 -0.66
C LYS A 18 -23.26 10.64 -0.68
N TYR A 19 -22.40 10.09 -1.55
CA TYR A 19 -22.16 8.65 -1.67
C TYR A 19 -21.76 8.01 -0.33
N LEU A 20 -20.82 8.62 0.41
CA LEU A 20 -20.41 8.09 1.71
C LEU A 20 -21.56 8.02 2.72
N LYS A 21 -22.39 9.07 2.77
CA LYS A 21 -23.52 9.13 3.69
C LYS A 21 -24.58 8.10 3.36
N GLU A 22 -24.96 7.99 2.09
CA GLU A 22 -26.00 7.06 1.64
C GLU A 22 -25.62 5.60 1.89
N ASN A 23 -24.32 5.28 1.73
CA ASN A 23 -23.81 3.91 1.89
C ASN A 23 -23.19 3.65 3.27
N LYS A 24 -23.23 4.62 4.20
CA LYS A 24 -22.62 4.55 5.53
C LYS A 24 -21.13 4.15 5.51
N ILE A 25 -20.41 4.58 4.48
CA ILE A 25 -19.03 4.19 4.23
C ILE A 25 -18.09 4.99 5.13
N ARG A 26 -17.28 4.30 5.94
CA ARG A 26 -16.28 4.92 6.82
C ARG A 26 -14.92 5.15 6.16
N PHE A 27 -14.52 4.27 5.25
CA PHE A 27 -13.34 4.43 4.40
C PHE A 27 -13.80 4.39 2.95
N GLY A 28 -13.92 5.57 2.35
CA GLY A 28 -14.37 5.76 0.99
C GLY A 28 -13.32 5.41 -0.06
N PRO A 29 -13.76 5.08 -1.28
CA PRO A 29 -12.85 4.86 -2.40
C PRO A 29 -12.07 6.13 -2.73
N PHE A 30 -10.87 5.96 -3.26
CA PHE A 30 -10.08 7.06 -3.79
C PHE A 30 -10.69 7.62 -5.07
N TYR A 31 -10.58 8.93 -5.22
CA TYR A 31 -10.91 9.65 -6.43
C TYR A 31 -9.79 10.62 -6.78
N GLU A 32 -9.56 10.77 -8.08
CA GLU A 32 -8.59 11.72 -8.59
C GLU A 32 -9.07 13.16 -8.36
N SER A 33 -8.17 14.00 -7.88
CA SER A 33 -8.42 15.39 -7.54
C SER A 33 -7.37 16.28 -8.20
N SER A 34 -7.77 17.47 -8.63
CA SER A 34 -6.81 18.45 -9.13
C SER A 34 -5.85 18.89 -8.01
N PRO A 35 -4.58 19.17 -8.33
CA PRO A 35 -3.65 19.74 -7.36
C PRO A 35 -4.25 20.97 -6.67
N ILE A 36 -4.12 21.02 -5.35
CA ILE A 36 -4.45 22.23 -4.60
C ILE A 36 -3.28 23.18 -4.81
N GLU A 37 -3.50 24.27 -5.55
CA GLU A 37 -2.58 25.39 -5.57
C GLU A 37 -2.40 25.94 -4.15
N ASN A 38 -1.22 25.80 -3.59
CA ASN A 38 -0.83 26.39 -2.31
C ASN A 38 0.46 27.22 -2.46
N ALA A 39 0.88 27.88 -1.39
CA ALA A 39 2.05 28.75 -1.41
C ALA A 39 3.34 28.02 -1.86
N ILE A 40 3.48 26.73 -1.55
CA ILE A 40 4.65 25.92 -1.95
C ILE A 40 4.61 25.67 -3.47
N THR A 41 3.49 25.17 -3.99
CA THR A 41 3.33 24.95 -5.45
C THR A 41 3.39 26.24 -6.27
N LYS A 42 3.17 27.39 -5.64
CA LYS A 42 3.30 28.72 -6.28
C LYS A 42 4.72 29.30 -6.18
N ALA A 43 5.55 28.80 -5.26
CA ALA A 43 6.85 29.38 -4.94
C ALA A 43 8.04 28.56 -5.43
N SER A 44 7.83 27.31 -5.87
CA SER A 44 8.93 26.46 -6.33
C SER A 44 8.83 26.20 -7.83
N ASP A 45 9.69 26.84 -8.61
CA ASP A 45 9.99 26.42 -9.98
C ASP A 45 10.80 25.09 -10.00
N ASP A 46 11.38 24.69 -8.85
CA ASP A 46 12.29 23.55 -8.69
C ASP A 46 11.66 22.30 -8.03
N TYR A 47 10.36 22.27 -7.77
CA TYR A 47 9.71 21.12 -7.12
C TYR A 47 8.92 20.30 -8.14
N ASP A 48 9.24 19.02 -8.25
CA ASP A 48 8.47 18.12 -9.10
C ASP A 48 7.03 18.07 -8.62
N ALA A 49 6.13 18.62 -9.45
CA ALA A 49 4.71 18.56 -9.19
C ALA A 49 4.25 17.08 -9.24
N PRO A 50 3.35 16.65 -8.33
CA PRO A 50 2.81 15.30 -8.41
C PRO A 50 2.14 15.10 -9.77
N LYS A 51 2.39 13.94 -10.38
CA LYS A 51 1.73 13.52 -11.62
C LYS A 51 0.21 13.48 -11.42
N GLN A 52 -0.23 12.94 -10.28
CA GLN A 52 -1.64 12.84 -9.91
C GLN A 52 -1.82 12.99 -8.39
N ILE A 53 -2.99 13.48 -7.98
CA ILE A 53 -3.38 13.53 -6.56
C ILE A 53 -4.69 12.77 -6.37
N PHE A 54 -4.69 11.78 -5.50
CA PHE A 54 -5.87 11.02 -5.12
C PHE A 54 -6.31 11.43 -3.71
N LYS A 55 -7.63 11.42 -3.48
CA LYS A 55 -8.20 11.70 -2.16
C LYS A 55 -9.33 10.74 -1.86
N ASN A 56 -9.53 10.47 -0.58
CA ASN A 56 -10.79 9.95 -0.08
C ASN A 56 -11.24 10.80 1.13
N ASN A 57 -11.98 10.24 2.09
CA ASN A 57 -12.45 10.97 3.27
C ASN A 57 -11.46 10.98 4.43
N LEU A 58 -10.39 10.20 4.33
CA LEU A 58 -9.38 10.04 5.38
C LEU A 58 -7.99 10.50 4.92
N TYR A 59 -7.67 10.27 3.65
CA TYR A 59 -6.33 10.40 3.10
C TYR A 59 -6.30 11.31 1.86
N GLN A 60 -5.14 11.90 1.65
CA GLN A 60 -4.67 12.42 0.38
C GLN A 60 -3.38 11.69 0.02
N VAL A 61 -3.27 11.29 -1.25
CA VAL A 61 -2.09 10.63 -1.81
C VAL A 61 -1.61 11.45 -3.00
N SER A 62 -0.38 11.91 -2.95
CA SER A 62 0.30 12.52 -4.08
C SER A 62 1.20 11.48 -4.74
N MET A 63 1.04 11.28 -6.05
CA MET A 63 1.79 10.30 -6.83
C MET A 63 2.83 11.00 -7.70
N PHE A 64 4.08 10.57 -7.60
CA PHE A 64 5.23 11.10 -8.34
C PHE A 64 5.92 9.97 -9.09
N GLU A 65 6.63 10.32 -10.16
CA GLU A 65 7.69 9.45 -10.66
C GLU A 65 8.75 9.33 -9.56
N ALA A 66 9.20 8.12 -9.26
CA ALA A 66 10.23 7.94 -8.25
C ALA A 66 11.59 8.37 -8.82
N ASP A 67 12.29 9.25 -8.11
CA ASP A 67 13.68 9.58 -8.44
C ASP A 67 14.59 8.39 -8.11
N LEU A 68 15.11 7.74 -9.15
CA LEU A 68 16.06 6.65 -9.01
C LEU A 68 17.49 7.20 -9.15
N PHE A 69 18.38 6.79 -8.24
CA PHE A 69 19.81 7.14 -8.26
C PHE A 69 20.65 6.14 -9.05
N VAL A 70 20.02 5.34 -9.89
CA VAL A 70 20.64 4.25 -10.68
C VAL A 70 20.49 4.54 -12.17
N GLU A 71 21.26 3.86 -13.00
CA GLU A 71 21.09 3.99 -14.46
C GLU A 71 19.76 3.39 -14.92
N GLU A 72 19.24 3.90 -16.04
CA GLU A 72 18.00 3.39 -16.62
C GLU A 72 18.13 1.88 -16.91
N GLY A 73 17.18 1.11 -16.41
CA GLY A 73 17.15 -0.36 -16.56
C GLY A 73 17.89 -1.14 -15.48
N GLU A 74 18.66 -0.51 -14.58
CA GLU A 74 19.28 -1.21 -13.45
C GLU A 74 18.27 -1.59 -12.35
N TRP A 75 17.20 -0.81 -12.23
CA TRP A 75 16.11 -1.06 -11.29
C TRP A 75 14.76 -0.85 -11.97
N PRO A 76 13.71 -1.58 -11.54
CA PRO A 76 12.36 -1.35 -12.04
C PRO A 76 11.89 0.09 -11.80
N GLU A 77 11.17 0.64 -12.77
CA GLU A 77 10.48 1.92 -12.59
C GLU A 77 9.47 1.83 -11.43
N MET A 78 9.37 2.91 -10.66
CA MET A 78 8.51 2.97 -9.49
C MET A 78 7.66 4.25 -9.47
N TRP A 79 6.47 4.13 -8.89
CA TRP A 79 5.72 5.26 -8.35
C TRP A 79 6.18 5.58 -6.94
N HIS A 80 6.31 6.85 -6.62
CA HIS A 80 6.41 7.34 -5.25
C HIS A 80 5.05 7.86 -4.80
N LEU A 81 4.48 7.24 -3.78
CA LEU A 81 3.24 7.66 -3.13
C LEU A 81 3.59 8.40 -1.83
N SER A 82 3.33 9.70 -1.78
CA SER A 82 3.34 10.48 -0.54
C SER A 82 1.93 10.53 0.04
N ILE A 83 1.74 9.91 1.20
CA ILE A 83 0.45 9.62 1.80
C ILE A 83 0.31 10.41 3.11
N LYS A 84 -0.80 11.14 3.27
CA LYS A 84 -1.11 11.84 4.51
C LYS A 84 -2.59 11.75 4.86
N ARG A 85 -2.90 11.78 6.15
CA ARG A 85 -4.28 12.00 6.59
C ARG A 85 -4.72 13.43 6.37
N LEU A 86 -6.01 13.60 6.06
CA LEU A 86 -6.63 14.91 5.90
C LEU A 86 -6.69 15.70 7.23
N ASP A 87 -6.77 15.01 8.36
CA ASP A 87 -6.72 15.62 9.69
C ASP A 87 -5.29 15.91 10.19
N ARG A 88 -4.26 15.58 9.37
CA ARG A 88 -2.83 15.82 9.62
C ARG A 88 -2.24 15.05 10.80
N ASN A 89 -2.97 14.12 11.41
CA ASN A 89 -2.43 13.23 12.43
C ASN A 89 -1.55 12.14 11.81
N ALA A 90 -0.60 11.62 12.58
CA ALA A 90 0.16 10.43 12.23
C ALA A 90 -0.76 9.20 12.08
N PHE A 91 -0.35 8.24 11.26
CA PHE A 91 -1.06 6.98 11.04
C PHE A 91 -0.13 5.91 10.50
N HIS A 92 -0.39 4.66 10.84
CA HIS A 92 0.34 3.54 10.25
C HIS A 92 -0.52 2.27 10.34
N ASP A 93 -1.61 2.25 9.59
CA ASP A 93 -2.46 1.07 9.49
C ASP A 93 -2.10 0.29 8.23
N TRP A 94 -1.60 -0.93 8.40
CA TRP A 94 -1.16 -1.78 7.30
C TRP A 94 -2.25 -2.06 6.26
N ARG A 95 -3.51 -2.31 6.66
CA ARG A 95 -4.57 -2.59 5.67
C ARG A 95 -4.98 -1.34 4.92
N ASP A 96 -4.89 -0.16 5.56
CA ASP A 96 -5.12 1.11 4.88
C ASP A 96 -4.03 1.34 3.82
N MET A 97 -2.76 1.11 4.15
CA MET A 97 -1.64 1.23 3.22
C MET A 97 -1.74 0.23 2.05
N GLN A 98 -2.09 -1.03 2.34
CA GLN A 98 -2.35 -2.05 1.32
C GLN A 98 -3.50 -1.64 0.38
N ARG A 99 -4.59 -1.12 0.95
CA ARG A 99 -5.76 -0.66 0.18
C ARG A 99 -5.43 0.56 -0.68
N ILE A 100 -4.68 1.53 -0.15
CA ILE A 100 -4.18 2.69 -0.90
C ILE A 100 -3.40 2.24 -2.13
N LYS A 101 -2.43 1.33 -1.94
CA LYS A 101 -1.61 0.79 -3.03
C LYS A 101 -2.48 0.07 -4.06
N ASN A 102 -3.39 -0.78 -3.61
CA ASN A 102 -4.30 -1.53 -4.48
C ASN A 102 -5.19 -0.61 -5.33
N GLU A 103 -5.83 0.40 -4.72
CA GLU A 103 -6.77 1.29 -5.42
C GLU A 103 -6.07 2.27 -6.37
N ILE A 104 -4.86 2.73 -6.04
CA ILE A 104 -4.17 3.77 -6.81
C ILE A 104 -3.29 3.16 -7.91
N VAL A 105 -2.55 2.09 -7.61
CA VAL A 105 -1.59 1.50 -8.56
C VAL A 105 -2.09 0.17 -9.10
N GLY A 106 -2.50 -0.75 -8.22
CA GLY A 106 -3.01 -2.06 -8.63
C GLY A 106 -2.87 -3.13 -7.55
N VAL A 107 -3.75 -4.13 -7.61
CA VAL A 107 -3.77 -5.25 -6.65
C VAL A 107 -2.53 -6.13 -6.76
N ASP A 108 -1.97 -6.27 -7.97
CA ASP A 108 -0.83 -7.13 -8.27
C ASP A 108 0.53 -6.43 -8.14
N ASN A 109 0.55 -5.10 -7.98
CA ASN A 109 1.78 -4.34 -7.80
C ASN A 109 2.33 -4.53 -6.38
N GLU A 110 3.65 -4.60 -6.23
CA GLU A 110 4.29 -4.61 -4.92
C GLU A 110 4.73 -3.20 -4.51
N GLY A 111 4.46 -2.86 -3.25
CA GLY A 111 4.85 -1.60 -2.64
C GLY A 111 5.72 -1.84 -1.41
N VAL A 112 6.71 -0.98 -1.21
CA VAL A 112 7.58 -0.99 -0.04
C VAL A 112 7.59 0.37 0.63
N GLU A 113 7.59 0.37 1.97
CA GLU A 113 7.97 1.54 2.74
C GLU A 113 9.44 1.38 3.14
N LEU A 114 10.26 2.37 2.79
CA LEU A 114 11.68 2.38 3.10
C LEU A 114 11.91 3.13 4.41
N PHE A 115 12.59 2.48 5.35
CA PHE A 115 13.26 3.15 6.46
C PHE A 115 14.68 3.49 6.00
N PRO A 116 14.95 4.74 5.59
CA PRO A 116 16.19 5.07 4.89
C PRO A 116 17.39 5.03 5.84
N MET A 117 18.60 4.99 5.25
CA MET A 117 19.82 5.34 6.00
C MET A 117 19.66 6.72 6.64
N GLU A 118 20.15 6.90 7.87
CA GLU A 118 19.95 8.13 8.65
C GLU A 118 20.27 9.42 7.88
N ARG A 119 21.36 9.44 7.11
CA ARG A 119 21.77 10.60 6.29
C ARG A 119 20.78 10.99 5.17
N ARG A 120 19.82 10.11 4.86
CA ARG A 120 18.77 10.27 3.85
C ARG A 120 17.38 10.43 4.49
N LEU A 121 17.29 10.46 5.82
CA LEU A 121 16.02 10.59 6.52
C LEU A 121 15.39 11.95 6.20
N VAL A 122 14.11 11.91 5.80
CA VAL A 122 13.28 13.09 5.63
C VAL A 122 12.07 12.91 6.54
N ASP A 123 12.10 13.58 7.70
CA ASP A 123 11.01 13.58 8.68
C ASP A 123 10.59 15.02 8.97
N SER A 124 9.74 15.58 8.11
CA SER A 124 9.28 16.98 8.18
C SER A 124 7.79 17.13 8.45
N ALA A 125 7.03 16.04 8.37
CA ALA A 125 5.58 16.03 8.52
C ALA A 125 5.08 14.61 8.77
N ASN A 126 3.84 14.49 9.26
CA ASN A 126 3.09 13.22 9.35
C ASN A 126 2.70 12.71 7.94
N GLN A 127 3.70 12.44 7.11
CA GLN A 127 3.61 11.90 5.76
C GLN A 127 4.39 10.59 5.70
N TYR A 128 3.83 9.62 5.00
CA TYR A 128 4.41 8.30 4.83
C TYR A 128 4.64 8.06 3.35
N HIS A 129 5.75 7.39 3.04
CA HIS A 129 6.25 7.27 1.67
C HIS A 129 6.30 5.80 1.26
N MET A 130 5.52 5.45 0.25
CA MET A 130 5.54 4.11 -0.34
C MET A 130 6.09 4.19 -1.76
N PHE A 131 7.00 3.28 -2.09
CA PHE A 131 7.54 3.09 -3.44
C PHE A 131 6.93 1.84 -4.03
N VAL A 132 6.29 1.96 -5.20
CA VAL A 132 5.52 0.87 -5.80
C VAL A 132 6.06 0.58 -7.19
N ILE A 133 6.46 -0.65 -7.46
CA ILE A 133 6.93 -1.07 -8.78
C ILE A 133 5.79 -0.91 -9.79
N LYS A 134 6.06 -0.26 -10.92
CA LYS A 134 5.03 -0.01 -11.95
C LYS A 134 4.60 -1.29 -12.67
N ASP A 135 5.55 -2.17 -12.99
CA ASP A 135 5.26 -3.45 -13.63
C ASP A 135 4.79 -4.49 -12.60
N SER A 136 3.52 -4.88 -12.69
CA SER A 136 2.92 -5.87 -11.79
C SER A 136 3.49 -7.29 -11.92
N LYS A 137 4.32 -7.54 -12.94
CA LYS A 137 4.99 -8.83 -13.13
C LYS A 137 6.31 -8.94 -12.38
N VAL A 138 6.81 -7.82 -11.84
CA VAL A 138 8.11 -7.75 -11.18
C VAL A 138 7.89 -7.56 -9.67
N PRO A 139 8.04 -8.62 -8.86
CA PRO A 139 8.02 -8.50 -7.41
C PRO A 139 9.39 -8.04 -6.89
N PHE A 140 9.43 -7.55 -5.66
CA PHE A 140 10.67 -7.42 -4.90
C PHE A 140 11.30 -8.82 -4.70
N PRO A 141 12.63 -8.88 -4.53
CA PRO A 141 13.33 -10.13 -4.28
C PRO A 141 13.11 -10.69 -2.86
N PHE A 142 12.27 -10.04 -2.05
CA PHE A 142 11.95 -10.41 -0.66
C PHE A 142 10.44 -10.34 -0.41
N GLY A 143 10.01 -10.87 0.72
CA GLY A 143 8.60 -10.90 1.13
C GLY A 143 7.98 -12.29 0.99
N PHE A 144 6.66 -12.35 1.22
CA PHE A 144 5.91 -13.60 1.20
C PHE A 144 5.50 -13.96 -0.24
N ARG A 145 5.70 -15.23 -0.63
CA ARG A 145 5.35 -15.73 -1.98
C ARG A 145 3.92 -16.23 -2.12
N THR A 146 3.22 -16.38 -1.01
CA THR A 146 1.84 -16.86 -1.01
C THR A 146 0.95 -15.95 -0.17
N ARG A 147 -0.36 -16.06 -0.37
CA ARG A 147 -1.37 -15.25 0.33
C ARG A 147 -1.94 -16.03 1.50
N LEU A 148 -1.92 -15.42 2.67
CA LEU A 148 -2.59 -15.90 3.88
C LEU A 148 -3.30 -14.71 4.50
N VAL A 149 -4.60 -14.86 4.73
CA VAL A 149 -5.40 -13.87 5.42
C VAL A 149 -6.15 -14.61 6.50
N ASP A 150 -5.92 -14.22 7.75
CA ASP A 150 -6.52 -14.85 8.90
C ASP A 150 -7.05 -13.78 9.86
N ASP A 151 -8.18 -14.05 10.50
CA ASP A 151 -8.75 -13.21 11.55
C ASP A 151 -8.97 -13.96 12.87
N GLY A 152 -8.25 -15.07 13.06
CA GLY A 152 -8.18 -15.81 14.30
C GLY A 152 -7.22 -15.19 15.33
N GLU A 153 -7.12 -15.88 16.46
CA GLU A 153 -6.23 -15.55 17.58
C GLU A 153 -5.30 -16.72 17.92
N ALA A 154 -5.03 -17.59 16.92
CA ALA A 154 -4.24 -18.80 17.10
C ALA A 154 -2.84 -18.50 17.62
N CYS A 155 -2.31 -19.39 18.46
CA CYS A 155 -0.99 -19.32 19.08
C CYS A 155 -0.74 -17.99 19.84
N GLY A 156 -1.78 -17.42 20.44
CA GLY A 156 -1.69 -16.16 21.19
C GLY A 156 -1.48 -14.93 20.32
N THR A 157 -1.69 -15.05 19.00
CA THR A 157 -1.72 -13.89 18.10
C THR A 157 -3.01 -13.12 18.27
N LYS A 158 -3.02 -11.86 17.82
CA LYS A 158 -4.24 -11.06 17.78
C LYS A 158 -4.29 -10.25 16.50
N GLN A 159 -5.28 -10.54 15.68
CA GLN A 159 -5.57 -9.74 14.50
C GLN A 159 -6.63 -8.68 14.82
N ARG A 160 -6.47 -7.47 14.27
CA ARG A 160 -7.51 -6.44 14.41
C ARG A 160 -8.77 -6.82 13.59
N PRO A 161 -9.99 -6.50 14.06
CA PRO A 161 -11.21 -6.79 13.31
C PRO A 161 -11.21 -6.13 11.93
N TRP A 162 -11.88 -6.77 10.98
CA TRP A 162 -12.20 -6.16 9.69
C TRP A 162 -13.21 -5.03 9.89
N ARG A 163 -13.13 -3.98 9.06
CA ARG A 163 -14.25 -3.04 8.97
C ARG A 163 -15.43 -3.76 8.33
N GLU A 164 -16.63 -3.27 8.62
CA GLU A 164 -17.86 -3.81 8.02
C GLU A 164 -17.74 -3.82 6.49
N GLY A 165 -17.95 -4.99 5.87
CA GLY A 165 -17.84 -5.19 4.43
C GLY A 165 -16.41 -5.34 3.86
N GLU A 166 -15.35 -5.20 4.68
CA GLU A 166 -13.96 -5.29 4.20
C GLU A 166 -13.32 -6.68 4.43
N ARG A 167 -14.02 -7.64 5.08
CA ARG A 167 -13.49 -8.98 5.31
C ARG A 167 -13.32 -9.72 3.97
N PRO A 168 -12.11 -10.14 3.60
CA PRO A 168 -11.90 -10.89 2.37
C PRO A 168 -12.65 -12.24 2.39
N PRO A 169 -13.20 -12.70 1.25
CA PRO A 169 -13.88 -14.00 1.18
C PRO A 169 -12.97 -15.18 1.55
N ASP A 170 -11.66 -15.02 1.31
CA ASP A 170 -10.64 -16.03 1.58
C ASP A 170 -10.01 -15.92 2.98
N ALA A 171 -10.51 -15.03 3.84
CA ALA A 171 -10.03 -14.93 5.20
C ALA A 171 -10.41 -16.18 6.02
N THR A 172 -9.41 -16.83 6.60
CA THR A 172 -9.55 -17.98 7.48
C THR A 172 -9.74 -17.58 8.94
N HIS A 173 -10.03 -18.56 9.78
CA HIS A 173 -10.08 -18.43 11.24
C HIS A 173 -9.39 -19.66 11.85
N MET A 174 -8.06 -19.70 11.75
CA MET A 174 -7.28 -20.89 12.08
C MET A 174 -7.29 -21.22 13.57
N THR A 175 -7.21 -22.51 13.89
CA THR A 175 -6.91 -23.00 15.24
C THR A 175 -5.40 -23.02 15.51
N ASP A 176 -5.02 -23.22 16.77
CA ASP A 176 -3.63 -23.42 17.18
C ASP A 176 -3.00 -24.61 16.43
N GLU A 177 -3.73 -25.73 16.28
CA GLU A 177 -3.23 -26.91 15.58
C GLU A 177 -2.97 -26.63 14.09
N GLU A 178 -3.88 -25.90 13.43
CA GLU A 178 -3.78 -25.56 12.01
C GLU A 178 -2.58 -24.64 11.75
N LEU A 179 -2.43 -23.58 12.56
CA LEU A 179 -1.30 -22.65 12.44
C LEU A 179 0.04 -23.35 12.72
N LEU A 180 0.10 -24.19 13.76
CA LEU A 180 1.31 -24.96 14.09
C LEU A 180 1.68 -25.94 12.98
N SER A 181 0.69 -26.54 12.31
CA SER A 181 0.93 -27.42 11.16
C SER A 181 1.61 -26.67 10.01
N ILE A 182 1.13 -25.46 9.68
CA ILE A 182 1.72 -24.60 8.65
C ILE A 182 3.16 -24.24 9.00
N VAL A 183 3.42 -23.80 10.24
CA VAL A 183 4.77 -23.45 10.71
C VAL A 183 5.71 -24.67 10.67
N LYS A 184 5.24 -25.85 11.11
CA LYS A 184 6.04 -27.09 11.16
C LYS A 184 6.36 -27.66 9.77
N SER A 185 5.53 -27.40 8.76
CA SER A 185 5.84 -27.72 7.36
C SER A 185 6.95 -26.83 6.76
N GLY A 186 7.81 -26.27 7.61
CA GLY A 186 8.99 -25.48 7.26
C GLY A 186 8.70 -24.08 6.77
N GLY A 187 7.43 -23.68 6.70
CA GLY A 187 7.09 -22.48 5.94
C GLY A 187 7.75 -22.47 4.55
N GLU A 188 8.00 -23.63 3.94
CA GLU A 188 8.71 -23.77 2.64
C GLU A 188 7.99 -22.99 1.52
N LYS A 189 6.72 -22.63 1.76
CA LYS A 189 5.86 -21.78 0.94
C LYS A 189 6.01 -20.26 1.17
N TRP A 190 6.65 -19.85 2.26
CA TRP A 190 6.65 -18.49 2.84
C TRP A 190 8.04 -17.89 2.94
N HIS A 191 9.01 -18.69 3.35
CA HIS A 191 10.43 -18.37 3.36
C HIS A 191 11.14 -19.41 2.51
N PRO A 192 11.87 -19.03 1.45
CA PRO A 192 12.88 -19.92 0.91
C PRO A 192 13.92 -20.10 2.02
N SER A 193 13.84 -21.18 2.78
CA SER A 193 15.04 -21.73 3.39
C SER A 193 15.99 -21.98 2.23
N VAL A 194 17.20 -21.43 2.33
CA VAL A 194 18.31 -21.78 1.45
C VAL A 194 18.53 -23.28 1.63
N THR A 195 17.84 -24.08 0.84
CA THR A 195 18.04 -25.51 0.70
C THR A 195 18.77 -25.69 -0.61
N ASN A 196 20.07 -25.42 -0.55
CA ASN A 196 21.08 -26.48 -0.66
C ASN A 196 22.44 -25.81 -0.53
N GLY A 197 23.15 -26.15 0.53
CA GLY A 197 24.60 -26.21 0.42
C GLY A 197 24.90 -27.30 -0.60
N GLU A 198 25.27 -26.89 -1.80
CA GLU A 198 26.26 -27.61 -2.59
C GLU A 198 27.36 -26.59 -2.88
N GLU A 199 28.52 -26.86 -2.29
CA GLU A 199 29.81 -26.44 -2.85
C GLU A 199 29.78 -26.76 -4.35
N ASP A 200 30.08 -25.78 -5.20
CA ASP A 200 30.94 -25.98 -6.38
C ASP A 200 31.12 -24.67 -7.18
N ALA A 201 32.41 -24.29 -7.29
CA ALA A 201 33.07 -23.25 -8.10
C ALA A 201 33.04 -21.77 -7.65
#